data_AF-A0A118JXQ7-F1
#
_entry.id   AF-A0A118JXQ7-F1
#
_cell.length_a   1.000
_cell.length_b   1.000
_cell.length_c   1.000
_cell.angle_alpha   90.00
_cell.angle_beta   90.00
_cell.angle_gamma   90.00
#
_symmetry.space_group_name_H-M   'P 1'
#
loop_
_entity.id
_entity.type
_entity.pdbx_description
1 polymer ?
#
loop_
_entity_poly.entity_id
_entity_poly.type
_entity_poly.pdbx_seq_one_letter_code
_entity_poly.pdbx_strand_id
1 'polypeptide(L)'
;MDIPRGSLRDGTTMEEVGEAGDGAMREYNESEMLLVVALGIGLISLVITLIRKLKWRRKTNVNVEIVLKNHEFLDPKRYTYSQIKKMTNSFEINQGQGGFGSVYKGELSNGNLVAVKVLI
;
A
#
# COMPACT_ATOMS: atom_id res chain seq x y z
N MET A 1 -41.66 -16.59 -93.60
CA MET A 1 -41.49 -15.12 -93.70
C MET A 1 -40.51 -14.69 -92.62
N ASP A 2 -39.49 -13.95 -93.03
CA ASP A 2 -38.09 -14.25 -92.64
C ASP A 2 -37.23 -12.94 -92.66
N ILE A 3 -36.39 -12.58 -91.67
CA ILE A 3 -36.22 -13.13 -90.31
C ILE A 3 -36.06 -12.03 -89.21
N PRO A 4 -34.96 -11.22 -89.11
CA PRO A 4 -34.37 -11.08 -87.77
C PRO A 4 -33.90 -9.68 -87.26
N ARG A 5 -33.50 -9.67 -85.97
CA ARG A 5 -32.33 -9.00 -85.30
C ARG A 5 -32.57 -7.89 -84.25
N GLY A 6 -31.78 -7.99 -83.16
CA GLY A 6 -31.40 -6.92 -82.21
C GLY A 6 -32.18 -6.97 -80.89
N SER A 7 -31.59 -7.45 -79.78
CA SER A 7 -30.82 -6.67 -78.77
C SER A 7 -31.70 -5.64 -78.02
N LEU A 8 -31.68 -5.52 -76.67
CA LEU A 8 -30.54 -5.45 -75.76
C LEU A 8 -30.90 -5.98 -74.34
N ARG A 9 -29.85 -6.13 -73.52
CA ARG A 9 -29.84 -6.27 -72.05
C ARG A 9 -30.91 -5.42 -71.34
N ASP A 10 -31.52 -5.98 -70.29
CA ASP A 10 -31.37 -5.39 -68.95
C ASP A 10 -31.33 -6.50 -67.89
N GLY A 11 -30.58 -6.27 -66.81
CA GLY A 11 -30.34 -7.23 -65.73
C GLY A 11 -30.26 -6.49 -64.40
N THR A 12 -31.44 -6.18 -63.86
CA THR A 12 -31.65 -5.27 -62.73
C THR A 12 -32.93 -5.74 -62.01
N THR A 13 -32.99 -6.06 -60.72
CA THR A 13 -31.95 -6.26 -59.68
C THR A 13 -32.55 -7.22 -58.64
N MET A 14 -31.73 -8.09 -58.02
CA MET A 14 -32.10 -8.59 -56.69
C MET A 14 -31.81 -7.48 -55.70
N GLU A 15 -32.85 -6.90 -55.10
CA GLU A 15 -32.68 -5.96 -54.00
C GLU A 15 -32.43 -6.76 -52.73
N GLU A 16 -31.16 -6.92 -52.39
CA GLU A 16 -30.76 -7.39 -51.07
C GLU A 16 -31.29 -6.40 -50.03
N VAL A 17 -32.29 -6.80 -49.24
CA VAL A 17 -32.52 -6.20 -47.92
C VAL A 17 -31.42 -6.71 -46.98
N GLY A 18 -30.19 -6.32 -47.29
CA GLY A 18 -29.09 -6.37 -46.35
C GLY A 18 -29.34 -5.30 -45.31
N GLU A 19 -29.49 -5.69 -44.05
CA GLU A 19 -29.34 -4.75 -42.95
C GLU A 19 -27.91 -4.22 -42.99
N ALA A 20 -27.74 -3.09 -43.67
CA ALA A 20 -26.62 -2.20 -43.46
C ALA A 20 -26.74 -1.68 -42.02
N GLY A 21 -26.23 -2.48 -41.09
CA GLY A 21 -25.92 -2.04 -39.75
C GLY A 21 -24.89 -0.94 -39.88
N ASP A 22 -25.39 0.31 -40.01
CA ASP A 22 -24.60 1.54 -40.03
C ASP A 22 -23.96 1.69 -38.64
N GLY A 23 -22.89 0.92 -38.46
CA GLY A 23 -21.88 1.11 -37.44
C GLY A 23 -21.12 2.38 -37.77
N ALA A 24 -21.84 3.51 -37.76
CA ALA A 24 -21.29 4.84 -37.78
C ALA A 24 -20.23 4.86 -36.68
N MET A 25 -18.97 4.78 -37.13
CA MET A 25 -17.80 4.96 -36.29
C MET A 25 -17.95 6.36 -35.72
N ARG A 26 -18.50 6.44 -34.50
CA ARG A 26 -18.77 7.72 -33.85
C ARG A 26 -17.46 8.47 -33.87
N GLU A 27 -17.47 9.61 -34.54
CA GLU A 27 -16.37 10.56 -34.46
C GLU A 27 -16.33 11.01 -33.00
N TYR A 28 -15.48 10.33 -32.22
CA TYR A 28 -15.35 10.55 -30.79
C TYR A 28 -14.73 11.93 -30.63
N ASN A 29 -15.59 12.93 -30.50
CA ASN A 29 -15.21 14.30 -30.21
C ASN A 29 -14.15 14.30 -29.10
N GLU A 30 -13.11 15.12 -29.23
CA GLU A 30 -11.99 15.13 -28.28
C GLU A 30 -12.47 15.30 -26.83
N SER A 31 -13.57 16.05 -26.63
CA SER A 31 -14.27 16.20 -25.34
C SER A 31 -14.88 14.89 -24.79
N GLU A 32 -15.54 14.08 -25.63
CA GLU A 32 -16.09 12.77 -25.24
C GLU A 32 -14.97 11.79 -24.87
N MET A 33 -13.87 11.77 -25.64
CA MET A 33 -12.70 10.94 -25.32
C MET A 33 -12.09 11.36 -23.97
N LEU A 34 -11.93 12.66 -23.73
CA LEU A 34 -11.42 13.18 -22.46
C LEU A 34 -12.29 12.79 -21.26
N LEU A 35 -13.62 12.81 -21.40
CA LEU A 35 -14.56 12.37 -20.35
C LEU A 35 -14.39 10.87 -20.02
N VAL A 36 -14.30 10.01 -21.03
CA VAL A 36 -14.09 8.56 -20.82
C VAL A 36 -12.75 8.29 -20.13
N VAL A 37 -11.68 8.97 -20.55
CA VAL A 37 -10.34 8.84 -19.93
C VAL A 37 -10.35 9.33 -18.47
N ALA A 38 -10.98 10.47 -18.19
CA ALA A 38 -11.07 11.02 -16.84
C ALA A 38 -11.80 10.08 -15.86
N LEU A 39 -12.91 9.47 -16.30
CA LEU A 39 -13.64 8.47 -15.51
C LEU A 39 -12.80 7.22 -15.23
N GLY A 40 -12.05 6.73 -16.23
CA GLY A 40 -11.13 5.60 -16.07
C GLY A 40 -10.04 5.88 -15.03
N ILE A 41 -9.40 7.05 -15.09
CA ILE A 41 -8.38 7.47 -14.11
C ILE A 41 -9.01 7.60 -12.70
N GLY A 42 -10.22 8.15 -12.60
CA GLY A 42 -10.96 8.27 -11.34
C GLY A 42 -11.21 6.91 -10.68
N LEU A 43 -11.70 5.92 -11.44
CA LEU A 43 -11.94 4.56 -10.94
C LEU A 43 -10.64 3.86 -10.50
N ILE A 44 -9.57 3.97 -11.29
CA ILE A 44 -8.25 3.39 -10.95
C ILE A 44 -7.71 4.02 -9.66
N SER A 45 -7.80 5.35 -9.52
CA SER A 45 -7.40 6.08 -8.32
C SER A 45 -8.23 5.67 -7.08
N LEU A 46 -9.55 5.50 -7.23
CA LEU A 46 -10.43 5.03 -6.16
C LEU A 46 -10.07 3.60 -5.69
N VAL A 47 -9.79 2.68 -6.61
CA VAL A 47 -9.35 1.31 -6.28
C VAL A 47 -7.99 1.33 -5.56
N ILE A 48 -7.01 2.10 -6.06
CA ILE A 48 -5.69 2.22 -5.44
C ILE A 48 -5.80 2.81 -4.02
N THR A 49 -6.57 3.87 -3.84
CA THR A 49 -6.75 4.50 -2.51
C THR A 49 -7.47 3.58 -1.54
N LEU A 50 -8.48 2.82 -1.98
CA LEU A 50 -9.14 1.81 -1.16
C LEU A 50 -8.17 0.69 -0.72
N ILE A 51 -7.39 0.12 -1.65
CA ILE A 51 -6.38 -0.91 -1.33
C ILE A 51 -5.34 -0.37 -0.35
N ARG A 52 -4.85 0.87 -0.55
CA ARG A 52 -3.90 1.52 0.38
C ARG A 52 -4.52 1.71 1.77
N LYS A 53 -5.76 2.19 1.86
CA LYS A 53 -6.49 2.38 3.14
C LYS A 53 -6.70 1.06 3.88
N LEU A 54 -7.07 -0.02 3.18
CA LEU A 54 -7.22 -1.37 3.75
C LEU A 54 -5.87 -1.98 4.18
N LYS A 55 -4.81 -1.82 3.38
CA LYS A 55 -3.46 -2.31 3.74
C LYS A 55 -2.86 -1.54 4.93
N TRP A 56 -3.10 -0.24 5.01
CA TRP A 56 -2.67 0.58 6.15
C TRP A 56 -3.43 0.21 7.42
N ARG A 57 -4.76 0.06 7.35
CA ARG A 57 -5.58 -0.39 8.50
C ARG A 57 -5.17 -1.77 9.02
N ARG A 58 -4.75 -2.70 8.15
CA ARG A 58 -4.20 -3.99 8.61
C ARG A 58 -2.88 -3.81 9.38
N LYS A 59 -1.95 -2.98 8.89
CA LYS A 59 -0.69 -2.68 9.59
C LYS A 59 -0.90 -2.01 10.95
N THR A 60 -1.84 -1.07 11.07
CA THR A 60 -2.09 -0.39 12.36
C THR A 60 -2.66 -1.33 13.40
N ASN A 61 -3.61 -2.21 13.04
CA ASN A 61 -4.17 -3.16 14.00
C ASN A 61 -3.12 -4.19 14.47
N VAL A 62 -2.33 -4.76 13.56
CA VAL A 62 -1.26 -5.71 13.93
C VAL A 62 -0.20 -5.05 14.81
N ASN A 63 0.22 -3.81 14.52
CA ASN A 63 1.19 -3.11 15.36
C ASN A 63 0.63 -2.78 16.75
N VAL A 64 -0.65 -2.37 16.84
CA VAL A 64 -1.31 -2.09 18.12
C VAL A 64 -1.50 -3.37 18.93
N GLU A 65 -1.88 -4.49 18.30
CA GLU A 65 -1.99 -5.79 18.95
C GLU A 65 -0.64 -6.28 19.48
N ILE A 66 0.45 -6.15 18.70
CA ILE A 66 1.81 -6.51 19.17
C ILE A 66 2.24 -5.63 20.35
N VAL A 67 1.95 -4.31 20.31
CA VAL A 67 2.26 -3.41 21.43
C VAL A 67 1.43 -3.76 22.67
N LEU A 68 0.13 -4.02 22.53
CA LEU A 68 -0.76 -4.39 23.64
C LEU A 68 -0.45 -5.78 24.21
N LYS A 69 -0.08 -6.75 23.37
CA LYS A 69 0.33 -8.09 23.80
C LYS A 69 1.71 -8.07 24.47
N ASN A 70 2.59 -7.15 24.07
CA ASN A 70 3.78 -6.86 24.84
C ASN A 70 3.41 -6.18 26.18
N HIS A 71 2.38 -5.32 26.24
CA HIS A 71 1.90 -4.71 27.49
C HIS A 71 1.46 -5.71 28.56
N GLU A 72 0.97 -6.90 28.21
CA GLU A 72 0.73 -7.99 29.19
C GLU A 72 2.01 -8.51 29.88
N PHE A 73 3.19 -8.18 29.35
CA PHE A 73 4.51 -8.39 29.97
C PHE A 73 5.18 -7.09 30.45
N LEU A 74 4.54 -5.91 30.34
CA LEU A 74 5.17 -4.62 30.68
C LEU A 74 5.03 -4.20 32.14
N ASP A 75 5.37 -5.11 33.05
CA ASP A 75 5.97 -4.67 34.32
C ASP A 75 7.47 -4.44 34.08
N PRO A 76 8.02 -3.22 34.25
CA PRO A 76 9.45 -2.98 34.15
C PRO A 76 10.19 -3.91 35.10
N LYS A 77 11.01 -4.82 34.55
CA LYS A 77 11.70 -5.85 35.33
C LYS A 77 12.49 -5.20 36.47
N ARG A 78 12.03 -5.41 37.70
CA ARG A 78 12.63 -4.82 38.90
C ARG A 78 13.96 -5.52 39.19
N TYR A 79 14.99 -4.71 39.43
CA TYR A 79 16.30 -5.16 39.85
C TYR A 79 16.63 -4.58 41.22
N THR A 80 17.12 -5.41 42.12
CA THR A 80 17.69 -4.95 43.40
C THR A 80 19.01 -4.20 43.17
N TYR A 81 19.37 -3.30 44.08
CA TYR A 81 20.67 -2.60 44.00
C TYR A 81 21.87 -3.56 43.92
N SER A 82 21.80 -4.72 44.56
CA SER A 82 22.84 -5.77 44.43
C SER A 82 22.95 -6.31 43.00
N GLN A 83 21.83 -6.53 42.31
CA GLN A 83 21.83 -6.94 40.90
C GLN A 83 22.36 -5.82 39.99
N ILE A 84 21.94 -4.56 40.23
CA ILE A 84 22.46 -3.39 39.51
C ILE A 84 23.99 -3.29 39.68
N LYS A 85 24.48 -3.40 40.92
CA LYS A 85 25.91 -3.35 41.23
C LYS A 85 26.69 -4.49 40.56
N LYS A 86 26.11 -5.69 40.47
CA LYS A 86 26.74 -6.81 39.75
C LYS A 86 26.80 -6.56 38.25
N MET A 87 25.70 -6.15 37.62
CA MET A 87 25.67 -5.95 36.16
C MET A 87 26.54 -4.75 35.71
N THR A 88 26.78 -3.74 36.55
CA THR A 88 27.67 -2.59 36.22
C THR A 88 29.13 -2.78 36.65
N ASN A 89 29.53 -3.99 37.07
CA ASN A 89 30.82 -4.26 37.72
C ASN A 89 31.18 -3.23 38.82
N SER A 90 30.26 -2.99 39.76
CA SER A 90 30.35 -1.94 40.78
C SER A 90 30.45 -0.50 40.24
N PHE A 91 29.79 -0.23 39.11
CA PHE A 91 29.75 1.08 38.45
C PHE A 91 31.11 1.55 37.91
N GLU A 92 31.95 0.61 37.47
CA GLU A 92 33.32 0.85 36.97
C GLU A 92 33.37 1.77 35.74
N ILE A 93 32.57 1.46 34.71
CA ILE A 93 32.64 2.14 33.41
C ILE A 93 31.54 3.20 33.33
N ASN A 94 31.88 4.46 33.59
CA ASN A 94 31.01 5.60 33.30
C ASN A 94 30.92 5.83 31.78
N GLN A 95 29.70 6.05 31.28
CA GLN A 95 29.36 6.30 29.87
C GLN A 95 28.90 7.75 29.62
N GLY A 96 28.73 8.55 30.68
CA GLY A 96 28.33 9.96 30.61
C GLY A 96 27.74 10.47 31.92
N GLN A 97 27.78 11.78 32.13
CA GLN A 97 27.18 12.47 33.25
C GLN A 97 26.34 13.66 32.75
N GLY A 98 25.23 13.95 33.41
CA GLY A 98 24.41 15.12 33.15
C GLY A 98 23.67 15.61 34.40
N GLY A 99 22.82 16.63 34.26
CA GLY A 99 22.11 17.24 35.39
C GLY A 99 21.15 16.33 36.18
N PHE A 100 20.90 15.12 35.68
CA PHE A 100 20.11 14.07 36.34
C PHE A 100 20.97 12.85 36.74
N GLY A 101 22.27 13.03 36.92
CA GLY A 101 23.19 11.99 37.40
C GLY A 101 24.02 11.30 36.31
N SER A 102 24.52 10.11 36.66
CA SER A 102 25.58 9.40 35.95
C SER A 102 25.05 8.16 35.25
N VAL A 103 25.54 7.88 34.04
CA VAL A 103 25.21 6.70 33.25
C VAL A 103 26.42 5.76 33.27
N TYR A 104 26.18 4.49 33.56
CA TYR A 104 27.21 3.45 33.61
C TYR A 104 26.92 2.34 32.61
N LYS A 105 27.96 1.73 32.03
CA LYS A 105 27.82 0.49 31.27
C LYS A 105 27.46 -0.64 32.23
N GLY A 106 26.58 -1.54 31.79
CA GLY A 106 26.38 -2.83 32.44
C GLY A 106 26.04 -3.93 31.45
N GLU A 107 25.97 -5.15 31.95
CA GLU A 107 25.66 -6.37 31.18
C GLU A 107 24.66 -7.23 31.95
N LEU A 108 23.51 -7.50 31.34
CA LEU A 108 22.47 -8.35 31.91
C LEU A 108 22.92 -9.81 31.94
N SER A 109 22.26 -10.63 32.76
CA SER A 109 22.57 -12.08 32.91
C SER A 109 22.41 -12.92 31.63
N ASN A 110 21.92 -12.33 30.53
CA ASN A 110 21.81 -12.93 29.21
C ASN A 110 22.84 -12.37 28.21
N GLY A 111 23.86 -11.64 28.67
CA GLY A 111 24.90 -11.02 27.83
C GLY A 111 24.49 -9.69 27.17
N ASN A 112 23.26 -9.21 27.37
CA ASN A 112 22.81 -7.96 26.76
C ASN A 112 23.46 -6.75 27.46
N LEU A 113 24.22 -5.97 26.71
CA LEU A 113 24.76 -4.69 27.17
C LEU A 113 23.63 -3.67 27.41
N VAL A 114 23.73 -2.93 28.50
CA VAL A 114 22.75 -1.93 28.96
C VAL A 114 23.44 -0.68 29.48
N ALA A 115 22.72 0.44 29.49
CA ALA A 115 23.11 1.68 30.15
C ALA A 115 22.29 1.88 31.42
N VAL A 116 22.96 2.09 32.55
CA VAL A 116 22.36 2.25 33.88
C VAL A 116 22.49 3.69 34.32
N LYS A 117 21.38 4.43 34.32
CA LYS A 117 21.33 5.80 34.83
C LYS A 117 21.07 5.79 36.34
N VAL A 118 22.05 6.24 37.11
CA VAL A 118 21.96 6.49 38.55
C VAL A 118 21.66 7.97 38.74
N LEU A 119 20.53 8.27 39.38
CA LEU A 119 20.15 9.65 39.74
C LEU A 119 20.97 10.10 40.96
N ILE A 120 21.19 11.42 41.06
CA ILE A 120 21.83 12.08 42.22
C ILE A 120 20.78 12.28 43.31
#